data_AF-K1WYG6-F1
#
_entry.id   AF-K1WYG6-F1
#
_cell.length_a   1.000
_cell.length_b   1.000
_cell.length_c   1.000
_cell.angle_alpha   90.00
_cell.angle_beta   90.00
_cell.angle_gamma   90.00
#
_symmetry.space_group_name_H-M   'P 1'
#
loop_
_entity.id
_entity.type
_entity.pdbx_description
1 polymer ?
#
loop_
_entity_poly.entity_id
_entity_poly.type
_entity_poly.pdbx_seq_one_letter_code
_entity_poly.pdbx_strand_id
1 'polypeptide(L)'
;MTASVSGGINVSLALTGCASSLGNSQLVVSVAMAVIGSGAVSIGLGSFLASQAALEQFNRLYNQTADRILDSYEDEMEHNAHRILGPFGVSEILSRLVINDLLDAEGAALSTAEHSSTSGQVRPNGEGPMRTVGLTAFLLKFGQGIQAESAGVWFSSLATALGHLLEGFIPVSLYILTGGIDGGIRWFMALTSLLLFVCHWRRQQLLGRLDQRP
;
A
#
# COMPACT_ATOMS: atom_id res chain seq x y z
N MET A 1 5.94 1.35 -2.79
CA MET A 1 7.08 1.87 -1.99
C MET A 1 8.25 2.41 -2.83
N THR A 2 8.52 1.94 -4.05
CA THR A 2 9.70 2.38 -4.86
C THR A 2 9.53 3.69 -5.63
N ALA A 3 8.30 4.16 -5.89
CA ALA A 3 8.06 5.41 -6.61
C ALA A 3 8.33 6.67 -5.75
N SER A 4 8.01 6.65 -4.45
CA SER A 4 8.28 7.79 -3.54
C SER A 4 9.78 8.01 -3.30
N VAL A 5 10.56 6.93 -3.21
CA VAL A 5 12.01 7.00 -2.94
C VAL A 5 12.74 7.75 -4.07
N SER A 6 12.38 7.49 -5.34
CA SER A 6 13.05 8.17 -6.47
C SER A 6 12.64 9.64 -6.65
N GLY A 7 11.41 10.01 -6.25
CA GLY A 7 10.94 11.40 -6.33
C GLY A 7 11.54 12.30 -5.25
N GLY A 8 11.64 11.79 -4.02
CA GLY A 8 12.17 12.54 -2.88
C GLY A 8 13.66 12.88 -3.02
N ILE A 9 14.47 11.92 -3.46
CA ILE A 9 15.94 12.08 -3.53
C ILE A 9 16.34 13.11 -4.59
N ASN A 10 15.62 13.21 -5.70
CA ASN A 10 15.88 14.21 -6.76
C ASN A 10 15.51 15.64 -6.32
N VAL A 11 14.41 15.79 -5.58
CA VAL A 11 13.98 17.10 -5.04
C VAL A 11 14.95 17.57 -3.96
N SER A 12 15.34 16.70 -3.03
CA SER A 12 16.30 17.07 -1.98
C SER A 12 17.68 17.41 -2.55
N LEU A 13 18.17 16.70 -3.57
CA LEU A 13 19.47 16.98 -4.19
C LEU A 13 19.46 18.29 -5.00
N ALA A 14 18.37 18.58 -5.72
CA ALA A 14 18.18 19.86 -6.38
C ALA A 14 18.13 21.02 -5.38
N LEU A 15 17.43 20.83 -4.25
CA LEU A 15 17.31 21.86 -3.21
C LEU A 15 18.63 22.09 -2.46
N THR A 16 19.39 21.04 -2.15
CA THR A 16 20.73 21.14 -1.54
C THR A 16 21.73 21.84 -2.47
N GLY A 17 21.63 21.62 -3.79
CA GLY A 17 22.40 22.34 -4.80
C GLY A 17 22.07 23.83 -4.85
N CYS A 18 20.79 24.19 -4.90
CA CYS A 18 20.34 25.59 -4.86
C CYS A 18 20.69 26.29 -3.54
N ALA A 19 20.54 25.60 -2.40
CA ALA A 19 20.84 26.18 -1.10
C ALA A 19 22.36 26.34 -0.86
N SER A 20 23.21 25.46 -1.40
CA SER A 20 24.66 25.65 -1.36
C SER A 20 25.13 26.89 -2.12
N SER A 21 24.38 27.32 -3.14
CA SER A 21 24.65 28.58 -3.86
C SER A 21 24.40 29.84 -3.01
N LEU A 22 23.71 29.74 -1.87
CA LEU A 22 23.47 30.87 -0.96
C LEU A 22 24.62 31.13 0.02
N GLY A 23 25.66 30.30 0.06
CA GLY A 23 26.91 30.56 0.78
C GLY A 23 26.84 30.51 2.32
N ASN A 24 25.68 30.19 2.92
CA ASN A 24 25.54 30.09 4.38
C ASN A 24 25.11 28.67 4.80
N SER A 25 26.05 27.92 5.38
CA SER A 25 25.88 26.52 5.79
C SER A 25 24.77 26.30 6.83
N GLN A 26 24.53 27.27 7.72
CA GLN A 26 23.48 27.14 8.75
C GLN A 26 22.06 27.25 8.16
N LEU A 27 21.88 28.07 7.12
CA LEU A 27 20.61 28.19 6.40
C LEU A 27 20.30 26.93 5.60
N VAL A 28 21.32 26.32 4.98
CA VAL A 28 21.16 25.07 4.24
C VAL A 28 20.66 23.94 5.15
N VAL A 29 21.23 23.82 6.35
CA VAL A 29 20.87 22.77 7.31
C VAL A 29 19.46 22.98 7.87
N SER A 30 19.08 24.22 8.21
CA SER A 30 17.73 24.50 8.74
C SER A 30 16.64 24.28 7.70
N VAL A 31 16.88 24.70 6.44
CA VAL A 31 15.97 24.44 5.31
C VAL A 31 15.88 22.93 5.02
N ALA A 32 17.01 22.21 5.04
CA ALA A 32 17.02 20.76 4.82
C ALA A 32 16.20 20.02 5.88
N MET A 33 16.41 20.32 7.17
CA MET A 33 15.65 19.70 8.26
C MET A 33 14.15 20.00 8.17
N ALA A 34 13.77 21.23 7.81
CA ALA A 34 12.37 21.62 7.63
C ALA A 34 11.70 20.84 6.47
N VAL A 35 12.40 20.68 5.35
CA VAL A 35 11.91 19.96 4.17
C VAL A 35 11.77 18.47 4.45
N ILE A 36 12.74 17.86 5.14
CA ILE A 36 12.67 16.44 5.52
C ILE A 36 11.49 16.20 6.47
N GLY A 37 11.31 17.06 7.47
CA GLY A 37 10.18 16.96 8.41
C GLY A 37 8.82 17.13 7.72
N SER A 38 8.68 18.14 6.87
CA SER A 38 7.44 18.38 6.11
C SER A 38 7.13 17.22 5.14
N GLY A 39 8.13 16.70 4.44
CA GLY A 39 8.00 15.57 3.52
C GLY A 39 7.57 14.29 4.23
N ALA A 40 8.16 13.98 5.38
CA ALA A 40 7.80 12.79 6.16
C ALA A 40 6.35 12.84 6.67
N VAL A 41 5.89 14.00 7.15
CA VAL A 41 4.49 14.19 7.57
C VAL A 41 3.54 14.01 6.38
N SER A 42 3.84 14.64 5.24
CA SER A 42 3.03 14.54 4.03
C SER A 42 2.90 13.09 3.53
N ILE A 43 4.00 12.35 3.49
CA ILE A 43 4.01 10.96 3.02
C ILE A 43 3.34 10.02 4.02
N GLY A 44 3.55 10.24 5.33
CA GLY A 44 2.87 9.47 6.38
C GLY A 44 1.35 9.61 6.29
N LEU A 45 0.85 10.84 6.20
CA LEU A 45 -0.57 11.12 5.99
C LEU A 45 -1.09 10.59 4.65
N GLY A 46 -0.31 10.73 3.57
CA GLY A 46 -0.67 10.22 2.25
C GLY A 46 -0.81 8.69 2.22
N SER A 47 0.11 7.96 2.85
CA SER A 47 0.06 6.50 2.99
C SER A 47 -1.15 6.05 3.79
N PHE A 48 -1.46 6.77 4.87
CA PHE A 48 -2.60 6.49 5.73
C PHE A 48 -3.92 6.71 5.00
N LEU A 49 -4.09 7.87 4.34
CA LEU A 49 -5.29 8.19 3.57
C LEU A 49 -5.47 7.28 2.37
N ALA A 50 -4.39 6.91 1.67
CA ALA A 50 -4.47 5.97 0.55
C ALA A 50 -5.00 4.59 1.01
N SER A 51 -4.56 4.14 2.18
CA SER A 51 -5.02 2.87 2.76
C SER A 51 -6.48 2.95 3.21
N GLN A 52 -6.92 4.08 3.78
CA GLN A 52 -8.33 4.30 4.10
C GLN A 52 -9.22 4.35 2.85
N ALA A 53 -8.79 5.08 1.82
CA ALA A 53 -9.51 5.18 0.55
C ALA A 53 -9.65 3.80 -0.12
N ALA A 54 -8.63 2.95 -0.01
CA ALA A 54 -8.68 1.57 -0.50
C ALA A 54 -9.73 0.73 0.27
N LEU A 55 -9.84 0.90 1.59
CA LEU A 55 -10.85 0.22 2.41
C LEU A 55 -12.27 0.69 2.05
N GLU A 56 -12.47 2.00 1.89
CA GLU A 56 -13.75 2.57 1.45
C GLU A 56 -14.13 2.10 0.05
N GLN A 57 -13.16 2.06 -0.87
CA GLN A 57 -13.35 1.51 -2.21
C GLN A 57 -13.74 0.04 -2.16
N PHE A 58 -13.07 -0.77 -1.32
CA PHE A 58 -13.41 -2.17 -1.12
C PHE A 58 -14.86 -2.35 -0.65
N ASN A 59 -15.28 -1.60 0.38
CA ASN A 59 -16.66 -1.67 0.90
C ASN A 59 -17.70 -1.27 -0.15
N ARG A 60 -17.41 -0.22 -0.95
CA ARG A 60 -18.29 0.18 -2.06
C ARG A 60 -18.42 -0.92 -3.10
N LEU A 61 -17.31 -1.53 -3.51
CA LEU A 61 -17.31 -2.62 -4.48
C LEU A 61 -17.99 -3.86 -3.93
N TYR A 62 -17.80 -4.17 -2.66
CA TYR A 62 -18.47 -5.27 -1.98
C TYR A 62 -19.99 -5.10 -2.06
N ASN A 63 -20.53 -3.96 -1.59
CA ASN A 63 -21.97 -3.74 -1.58
C ASN A 63 -22.56 -3.73 -2.99
N GLN A 64 -21.90 -3.07 -3.94
CA GLN A 64 -22.33 -3.09 -5.35
C GLN A 64 -22.36 -4.50 -5.95
N THR A 65 -21.43 -5.37 -5.54
CA THR A 65 -21.37 -6.74 -6.05
C THR A 65 -22.40 -7.62 -5.37
N ALA A 66 -22.61 -7.46 -4.06
CA ALA A 66 -23.66 -8.15 -3.32
C ALA A 66 -25.05 -7.82 -3.87
N ASP A 67 -25.35 -6.55 -4.12
CA ASP A 67 -26.63 -6.12 -4.71
C ASP A 67 -26.83 -6.74 -6.11
N ARG A 68 -25.77 -6.77 -6.93
CA ARG A 68 -25.84 -7.43 -8.25
C ARG A 68 -26.10 -8.92 -8.15
N ILE A 69 -25.53 -9.62 -7.17
CA ILE A 69 -25.72 -11.05 -6.99
C ILE A 69 -27.18 -11.37 -6.61
N LEU A 70 -27.81 -10.51 -5.81
CA LEU A 70 -29.23 -10.65 -5.48
C LEU A 70 -30.16 -10.40 -6.67
N ASP A 71 -29.79 -9.51 -7.58
CA ASP A 71 -30.57 -9.16 -8.77
C ASP A 71 -30.26 -10.06 -10.00
N SER A 72 -29.15 -10.79 -10.00
CA SER A 72 -28.71 -11.61 -11.15
C SER A 72 -29.35 -13.01 -11.11
N TYR A 73 -29.69 -13.52 -12.30
CA TYR A 73 -30.09 -14.93 -12.46
C TYR A 73 -28.88 -15.87 -12.25
N GLU A 74 -29.15 -17.07 -11.71
CA GLU A 74 -28.13 -18.10 -11.40
C GLU A 74 -27.16 -18.35 -12.58
N ASP A 75 -27.66 -18.38 -13.82
CA ASP A 75 -26.86 -18.64 -15.03
C ASP A 75 -25.73 -17.62 -15.26
N GLU A 76 -25.93 -16.34 -14.95
CA GLU A 76 -24.93 -15.29 -15.16
C GLU A 76 -23.80 -15.36 -14.11
N MET A 77 -24.13 -15.86 -12.92
CA MET A 77 -23.19 -16.08 -11.83
C MET A 77 -22.31 -17.29 -12.10
N GLU A 78 -22.90 -18.37 -12.62
CA GLU A 78 -22.19 -19.58 -13.05
C GLU A 78 -21.15 -19.25 -14.15
N HIS A 79 -21.52 -18.42 -15.12
CA HIS A 79 -20.60 -17.98 -16.17
C HIS A 79 -19.43 -17.15 -15.61
N ASN A 80 -19.71 -16.19 -14.73
CA ASN A 80 -18.67 -15.37 -14.10
C ASN A 80 -17.70 -16.20 -13.25
N ALA A 81 -18.21 -17.20 -12.55
CA ALA A 81 -17.42 -18.14 -11.78
C ALA A 81 -16.53 -19.02 -12.66
N HIS A 82 -17.08 -19.60 -13.73
CA HIS A 82 -16.33 -20.41 -14.66
C HIS A 82 -15.22 -19.60 -15.35
N ARG A 83 -15.44 -18.31 -15.62
CA ARG A 83 -14.39 -17.41 -16.13
C ARG A 83 -13.20 -17.29 -15.16
N ILE A 84 -13.43 -17.32 -13.85
CA ILE A 84 -12.39 -17.22 -12.83
C ILE A 84 -11.72 -18.57 -12.57
N LEU A 85 -12.50 -19.66 -12.52
CA LEU A 85 -12.06 -21.01 -12.17
C LEU A 85 -11.54 -21.82 -13.37
N GLY A 86 -11.95 -21.48 -14.59
CA GLY A 86 -11.58 -22.15 -15.83
C GLY A 86 -10.06 -22.17 -16.09
N PRO A 87 -9.33 -21.06 -15.90
CA PRO A 87 -7.87 -21.04 -15.99
C PRO A 87 -7.16 -21.97 -14.98
N PHE A 88 -7.83 -22.37 -13.90
CA PHE A 88 -7.32 -23.32 -12.91
C PHE A 88 -7.67 -24.79 -13.24
N GLY A 89 -8.31 -25.06 -14.38
CA GLY A 89 -8.66 -26.40 -14.83
C GLY A 89 -9.93 -26.98 -14.20
N VAL A 90 -10.76 -26.14 -13.57
CA VAL A 90 -12.02 -26.58 -12.94
C VAL A 90 -13.11 -26.74 -14.00
N SER A 91 -13.75 -27.91 -14.03
CA SER A 91 -14.89 -28.21 -14.89
C SER A 91 -16.10 -27.35 -14.54
N GLU A 92 -16.90 -26.98 -15.54
CA GLU A 92 -18.13 -26.19 -15.39
C GLU A 92 -19.07 -26.77 -14.33
N ILE A 93 -19.24 -28.10 -14.29
CA ILE A 93 -20.09 -28.78 -13.31
C ILE A 93 -19.61 -28.55 -11.87
N LEU A 94 -18.29 -28.58 -11.64
CA LEU A 94 -17.71 -28.32 -10.32
C LEU A 94 -17.76 -26.84 -9.96
N SER A 95 -17.60 -25.95 -10.94
CA SER A 95 -17.80 -24.51 -10.73
C SER A 95 -19.22 -24.25 -10.24
N ARG A 96 -20.25 -24.81 -10.89
CA ARG A 96 -21.65 -24.66 -10.46
C ARG A 96 -21.88 -25.13 -9.02
N LEU A 97 -21.33 -26.30 -8.66
CA LEU A 97 -21.47 -26.83 -7.31
C LEU A 97 -20.83 -25.92 -6.25
N VAL A 98 -19.61 -25.43 -6.51
CA VAL A 98 -18.91 -24.50 -5.62
C VAL A 98 -19.68 -23.19 -5.46
N ILE A 99 -20.34 -22.72 -6.52
CA ILE A 99 -21.13 -21.48 -6.48
C ILE A 99 -22.36 -21.62 -5.61
N ASN A 100 -23.04 -22.76 -5.67
CA ASN A 100 -24.17 -23.04 -4.79
C ASN A 100 -23.75 -23.08 -3.31
N ASP A 101 -22.64 -23.78 -3.00
CA ASP A 101 -22.09 -23.81 -1.63
C ASP A 101 -21.68 -22.41 -1.14
N LEU A 102 -21.13 -21.56 -2.02
CA LEU A 102 -20.75 -20.18 -1.69
C LEU A 102 -21.95 -19.25 -1.52
N LEU A 103 -23.04 -19.48 -2.26
CA LEU A 103 -24.31 -18.78 -2.13
C LEU A 103 -24.99 -19.11 -0.80
N ASP A 104 -25.04 -20.38 -0.43
CA ASP A 104 -25.56 -20.83 0.87
C ASP A 104 -24.76 -20.22 2.03
N ALA A 105 -23.43 -20.19 1.90
CA ALA A 105 -22.56 -19.54 2.88
C ALA A 105 -22.79 -18.02 2.97
N GLU A 106 -23.12 -17.35 1.86
CA GLU A 106 -23.45 -15.93 1.83
C GLU A 106 -24.78 -15.65 2.53
N GLY A 107 -25.82 -16.45 2.28
CA GLY A 107 -27.11 -16.36 2.99
C GLY A 107 -26.98 -16.58 4.50
N ALA A 108 -26.15 -17.55 4.91
CA ALA A 108 -25.84 -17.80 6.33
C ALA A 108 -25.07 -16.63 6.99
N ALA A 109 -24.16 -15.99 6.24
CA ALA A 109 -23.41 -14.85 6.74
C ALA A 109 -24.28 -13.58 6.88
N LEU A 110 -25.20 -13.35 5.95
CA LEU A 110 -26.14 -12.22 5.98
C LEU A 110 -27.12 -12.33 7.15
N SER A 111 -27.69 -13.51 7.37
CA SER A 111 -28.61 -13.78 8.49
C SER A 111 -27.94 -13.63 9.87
N THR A 112 -26.65 -13.98 9.98
CA THR A 112 -25.85 -13.76 11.20
C THR A 112 -25.55 -12.27 11.44
N ALA A 113 -25.33 -11.50 10.36
CA ALA A 113 -25.12 -10.06 10.45
C ALA A 113 -26.38 -9.32 10.89
N GLU A 114 -27.56 -9.70 10.40
CA GLU A 114 -28.85 -9.11 10.81
C GLU A 114 -29.10 -9.26 12.31
N HIS A 115 -28.83 -10.44 12.89
CA HIS A 115 -28.96 -10.70 14.34
C HIS A 115 -27.95 -9.94 15.21
N SER A 116 -26.83 -9.48 14.63
CA SER A 116 -25.82 -8.68 15.35
C SER A 116 -26.14 -7.18 15.36
N SER A 117 -27.11 -6.72 14.55
CA SER A 117 -27.48 -5.30 14.39
C SER A 117 -28.28 -4.72 15.57
N THR A 118 -28.77 -5.55 16.49
CA THR A 118 -29.56 -5.09 17.66
C THR A 118 -28.71 -4.62 18.83
N SER A 119 -27.37 -4.78 18.79
CA SER A 119 -26.47 -4.20 19.77
C SER A 119 -25.68 -3.05 19.14
N GLY A 120 -26.13 -1.82 19.40
CA GLY A 120 -25.41 -0.60 19.02
C GLY A 120 -24.07 -0.52 19.75
N GLN A 121 -23.05 -1.18 19.22
CA GLN A 121 -21.69 -1.08 19.70
C GLN A 121 -20.79 -0.61 18.56
N VAL A 122 -20.53 0.70 18.55
CA VAL A 122 -19.43 1.32 17.83
C VAL A 122 -18.14 0.63 18.30
N ARG A 123 -17.60 -0.27 17.49
CA ARG A 123 -16.31 -0.91 17.75
C ARG A 123 -15.20 0.14 17.51
N PRO A 124 -14.32 0.40 18.50
CA PRO A 124 -13.28 1.43 18.38
C PRO A 124 -12.05 1.01 17.56
N ASN A 125 -12.08 -0.15 16.90
CA ASN A 125 -11.08 -0.56 15.92
C ASN A 125 -11.76 -0.62 14.56
N GLY A 126 -11.20 0.06 13.55
CA GLY A 126 -11.67 0.11 12.16
C GLY A 126 -11.65 -1.23 11.41
N GLU A 127 -11.78 -2.34 12.13
CA GLU A 127 -12.15 -3.65 11.61
C GLU A 127 -13.66 -3.65 11.40
N GLY A 128 -14.09 -3.12 10.24
CA GLY A 128 -15.39 -3.49 9.71
C GLY A 128 -15.48 -5.03 9.65
N PRO A 129 -16.66 -5.63 9.87
CA PRO A 129 -16.82 -7.07 9.81
C PRO A 129 -16.33 -7.52 8.43
N MET A 130 -15.18 -8.17 8.40
CA MET A 130 -14.61 -8.66 7.15
C MET A 130 -15.57 -9.77 6.71
N ARG A 131 -16.52 -9.41 5.84
CA ARG A 131 -17.37 -10.34 5.10
C ARG A 131 -16.43 -11.14 4.21
N THR A 132 -15.78 -12.11 4.84
CA THR A 132 -14.68 -12.95 4.33
C THR A 132 -15.18 -14.21 3.66
N VAL A 133 -16.48 -14.45 3.79
CA VAL A 133 -17.18 -15.66 3.40
C VAL A 133 -18.35 -15.28 2.52
N GLY A 134 -18.64 -16.13 1.54
CA GLY A 134 -19.69 -15.90 0.54
C GLY A 134 -19.15 -15.68 -0.87
N LEU A 135 -20.07 -15.76 -1.83
CA LEU A 135 -19.75 -15.64 -3.24
C LEU A 135 -19.20 -14.26 -3.58
N THR A 136 -19.78 -13.19 -3.02
CA THR A 136 -19.29 -11.81 -3.22
C THR A 136 -17.80 -11.68 -2.85
N ALA A 137 -17.39 -12.24 -1.71
CA ALA A 137 -16.01 -12.19 -1.24
C ALA A 137 -15.07 -12.99 -2.15
N PHE A 138 -15.52 -14.15 -2.62
CA PHE A 138 -14.78 -14.96 -3.59
C PHE A 138 -14.57 -14.21 -4.92
N LEU A 139 -15.63 -13.62 -5.48
CA LEU A 139 -15.57 -12.88 -6.73
C LEU A 139 -14.69 -11.62 -6.62
N LEU A 140 -14.75 -10.89 -5.50
CA LEU A 140 -13.86 -9.73 -5.31
C LEU A 140 -12.39 -10.14 -5.19
N LYS A 141 -12.12 -11.23 -4.45
CA LYS A 141 -10.75 -11.69 -4.17
C LYS A 141 -10.09 -12.33 -5.39
N PHE A 142 -10.80 -13.18 -6.12
CA PHE A 142 -10.24 -13.93 -7.25
C PHE A 142 -10.53 -13.27 -8.61
N GLY A 143 -11.65 -12.55 -8.74
CA GLY A 143 -12.00 -11.85 -9.97
C GLY A 143 -11.32 -10.48 -10.10
N GLN A 144 -11.19 -9.73 -8.99
CA GLN A 144 -10.62 -8.37 -9.02
C GLN A 144 -9.27 -8.25 -8.29
N GLY A 145 -8.83 -9.30 -7.59
CA GLY A 145 -7.54 -9.31 -6.89
C GLY A 145 -7.48 -8.38 -5.68
N ILE A 146 -8.61 -7.86 -5.20
CA ILE A 146 -8.64 -6.87 -4.12
C ILE A 146 -8.63 -7.61 -2.78
N GLN A 147 -7.60 -7.38 -1.96
CA GLN A 147 -7.51 -7.87 -0.59
C GLN A 147 -7.75 -6.72 0.38
N ALA A 148 -8.58 -6.95 1.40
CA ALA A 148 -8.74 -6.01 2.50
C ALA A 148 -7.48 -6.05 3.39
N GLU A 149 -6.55 -5.13 3.16
CA GLU A 149 -5.45 -4.88 4.10
C GLU A 149 -5.96 -4.02 5.26
N SER A 150 -6.50 -4.64 6.31
CA SER A 150 -7.00 -3.91 7.50
C SER A 150 -6.04 -3.96 8.69
N ALA A 151 -5.10 -4.90 8.74
CA ALA A 151 -4.24 -5.09 9.92
C ALA A 151 -2.92 -4.30 9.79
N GLY A 152 -2.82 -3.16 10.47
CA GLY A 152 -1.54 -2.47 10.71
C GLY A 152 -1.24 -1.26 9.83
N VAL A 153 -2.25 -0.70 9.14
CA VAL A 153 -2.11 0.48 8.26
C VAL A 153 -1.41 1.68 8.94
N TRP A 154 -1.73 1.94 10.21
CA TRP A 154 -1.08 3.00 11.00
C TRP A 154 0.42 2.74 11.20
N PHE A 155 0.79 1.52 11.59
CA PHE A 155 2.20 1.16 11.79
C PHE A 155 2.98 1.13 10.48
N SER A 156 2.37 0.66 9.39
CA SER A 156 3.00 0.65 8.05
C SER A 156 3.23 2.07 7.52
N SER A 157 2.24 2.96 7.69
CA SER A 157 2.34 4.37 7.28
C SER A 157 3.36 5.13 8.14
N LEU A 158 3.39 4.86 9.45
CA LEU A 158 4.38 5.42 10.37
C LEU A 158 5.79 4.92 10.07
N ALA A 159 5.97 3.62 9.79
CA ALA A 159 7.25 3.04 9.40
C ALA A 159 7.76 3.63 8.08
N THR A 160 6.87 3.89 7.13
CA THR A 160 7.20 4.56 5.86
C THR A 160 7.66 6.01 6.09
N ALA A 161 6.95 6.75 6.95
CA ALA A 161 7.32 8.11 7.32
C ALA A 161 8.67 8.17 8.08
N LEU A 162 8.91 7.25 9.01
CA LEU A 162 10.17 7.10 9.74
C LEU A 162 11.33 6.72 8.81
N GLY A 163 11.08 5.83 7.84
CA GLY A 163 12.05 5.50 6.80
C GLY A 163 12.49 6.74 6.02
N HIS A 164 11.54 7.60 5.65
CA HIS A 164 11.84 8.85 4.94
C HIS A 164 12.57 9.89 5.82
N LEU A 165 12.27 9.94 7.12
CA LEU A 165 13.02 10.77 8.07
C LEU A 165 14.48 10.30 8.17
N LEU A 166 14.70 9.00 8.36
CA LEU A 166 16.02 8.40 8.49
C LEU A 166 16.85 8.60 7.21
N GLU A 167 16.23 8.42 6.05
CA GLU A 167 16.88 8.63 4.75
C GLU A 167 17.32 10.08 4.55
N GLY A 168 16.52 11.06 4.96
CA GLY A 168 16.89 12.48 4.90
C GLY A 168 17.90 12.91 5.98
N PHE A 169 17.90 12.24 7.14
CA PHE A 169 18.76 12.59 8.27
C PHE A 169 20.22 12.14 8.09
N ILE A 170 20.46 11.00 7.43
CA ILE A 170 21.81 10.50 7.09
C ILE A 170 22.67 11.58 6.37
N PRO A 171 22.18 12.24 5.30
CA PRO A 171 22.79 13.41 4.66
C PRO A 171 23.25 14.51 5.62
N VAL A 172 22.32 14.95 6.48
CA VAL A 172 22.48 16.12 7.34
C VAL A 172 23.43 15.81 8.48
N SER A 173 23.35 14.60 9.04
CA SER A 173 24.26 14.10 10.07
C SER A 173 25.72 14.07 9.58
N LEU A 174 25.97 13.63 8.35
CA LEU A 174 27.31 13.61 7.77
C LEU A 174 27.86 15.03 7.57
N TYR A 175 27.01 15.97 7.15
CA TYR A 175 27.38 17.38 6.97
C TYR A 175 27.81 18.04 8.28
N ILE A 176 27.10 17.76 9.39
CA ILE A 176 27.42 18.29 10.72
C ILE A 176 28.76 17.76 11.26
N LEU A 177 29.13 16.50 10.97
CA LEU A 177 30.37 15.91 11.46
C LEU A 177 31.63 16.40 10.74
N THR A 178 31.55 16.79 9.47
CA THR A 178 32.74 17.12 8.66
C THR A 178 33.27 18.55 8.79
N GLY A 179 32.51 19.49 9.38
CA GLY A 179 32.97 20.85 9.73
C GLY A 179 33.44 21.77 8.57
N GLY A 180 33.62 21.25 7.35
CA GLY A 180 34.16 21.96 6.19
C GLY A 180 33.29 21.77 4.94
N ILE A 181 32.91 22.89 4.32
CA ILE A 181 31.94 22.99 3.22
C ILE A 181 32.39 22.16 2.00
N ASP A 182 33.68 22.21 1.63
CA ASP A 182 34.20 21.52 0.44
C ASP A 182 34.45 20.02 0.63
N GLY A 183 34.62 19.57 1.87
CA GLY A 183 34.85 18.16 2.21
C GLY A 183 33.52 17.40 2.36
N GLY A 184 32.56 18.01 3.05
CA GLY A 184 31.26 17.40 3.34
C GLY A 184 30.44 17.10 2.08
N ILE A 185 30.43 17.99 1.09
CA ILE A 185 29.66 17.81 -0.15
C ILE A 185 30.19 16.62 -0.98
N ARG A 186 31.51 16.41 -1.03
CA ARG A 186 32.12 15.30 -1.78
C ARG A 186 31.79 13.94 -1.17
N TRP A 187 31.92 13.82 0.15
CA TRP A 187 31.51 12.61 0.87
C TRP A 187 30.00 12.36 0.81
N PHE A 188 29.21 13.44 0.82
CA PHE A 188 27.76 13.37 0.68
C PHE A 188 27.33 12.83 -0.69
N MET A 189 27.86 13.36 -1.79
CA MET A 189 27.60 12.84 -3.13
C MET A 189 28.05 11.39 -3.30
N ALA A 190 29.20 11.03 -2.74
CA ALA A 190 29.72 9.67 -2.82
C ALA A 190 28.83 8.67 -2.04
N LEU A 191 28.42 9.02 -0.82
CA LEU A 191 27.59 8.16 0.02
C LEU A 191 26.17 8.00 -0.56
N THR A 192 25.56 9.08 -1.03
CA THR A 192 24.21 9.03 -1.64
C THR A 192 24.21 8.24 -2.96
N SER A 193 25.22 8.40 -3.81
CA SER A 193 25.40 7.55 -5.00
C SER A 193 25.56 6.08 -4.65
N LEU A 194 26.34 5.76 -3.61
CA LEU A 194 26.52 4.38 -3.16
C LEU A 194 25.21 3.78 -2.62
N LEU A 195 24.46 4.54 -1.81
CA LEU A 195 23.18 4.08 -1.24
C LEU A 195 22.14 3.82 -2.35
N LEU A 196 22.05 4.73 -3.32
CA LEU A 196 21.20 4.59 -4.49
C LEU A 196 21.59 3.37 -5.32
N PHE A 197 22.89 3.19 -5.57
CA PHE A 197 23.40 2.05 -6.31
C PHE A 197 23.06 0.72 -5.62
N VAL A 198 23.31 0.61 -4.31
CA VAL A 198 23.00 -0.60 -3.54
C VAL A 198 21.49 -0.86 -3.49
N CYS A 199 20.68 0.17 -3.29
CA CYS A 199 19.21 0.04 -3.30
C CYS A 199 18.70 -0.44 -4.66
N HIS A 200 19.18 0.19 -5.74
CA HIS A 200 18.81 -0.16 -7.10
C HIS A 200 19.29 -1.58 -7.48
N TRP A 201 20.51 -1.94 -7.07
CA TRP A 201 21.07 -3.27 -7.24
C TRP A 201 20.26 -4.34 -6.52
N ARG A 202 19.88 -4.10 -5.27
CA ARG A 202 19.06 -5.02 -4.48
C ARG A 202 17.65 -5.16 -5.06
N ARG A 203 17.09 -4.08 -5.62
CA ARG A 203 15.82 -4.10 -6.36
C ARG A 203 15.91 -4.97 -7.62
N GLN A 204 16.99 -4.83 -8.40
CA GLN A 204 17.25 -5.63 -9.59
C GLN A 204 17.39 -7.12 -9.25
N GLN A 205 18.07 -7.46 -8.16
CA GLN A 205 18.18 -8.87 -7.70
C GLN A 205 16.84 -9.47 -7.24
N LEU A 206 15.96 -8.68 -6.63
CA LEU A 206 14.64 -9.14 -6.21
C LEU A 206 13.70 -9.33 -7.40
N LEU A 207 13.76 -8.45 -8.40
CA LEU A 207 12.98 -8.58 -9.64
C LEU A 207 13.44 -9.75 -10.50
N GLY A 208 14.76 -9.98 -10.60
CA GLY A 208 15.33 -11.12 -11.33
C GLY A 208 14.98 -12.49 -10.73
N ARG A 209 14.50 -12.55 -9.47
CA ARG A 209 14.02 -13.79 -8.84
C ARG A 209 12.53 -14.08 -9.06
N LEU A 210 11.75 -13.11 -9.53
CA LEU A 210 10.32 -13.29 -9.83
C LEU A 210 10.08 -13.77 -11.27
N ASP A 211 11.03 -13.54 -12.17
CA ASP A 211 11.01 -14.02 -13.57
C ASP A 211 11.38 -15.52 -13.71
N GLN A 212 11.74 -16.19 -12.60
CA GLN A 212 12.11 -17.61 -12.57
C GLN A 212 11.11 -18.51 -11.84
N ARG A 213 9.90 -18.03 -11.52
CA ARG A 213 8.82 -18.93 -11.08
C ARG A 213 8.04 -19.40 -12.32
N PRO A 214 8.18 -20.67 -12.73
CA PRO A 214 7.45 -21.23 -13.86
C PRO A 214 5.94 -21.27 -13.60
#